data_AF-A0A925CL55-F1
#
_entry.id   AF-A0A925CL55-F1
#
_cell.length_a   1.000
_cell.length_b   1.000
_cell.length_c   1.000
_cell.angle_alpha   90.00
_cell.angle_beta   90.00
_cell.angle_gamma   90.00
#
_symmetry.space_group_name_H-M   'P 1'
#
loop_
_entity.id
_entity.type
_entity.pdbx_description
1 polymer ?
#
loop_
_entity_poly.entity_id
_entity_poly.type
_entity_poly.pdbx_seq_one_letter_code
_entity_poly.pdbx_strand_id
1 'polypeptide(L)'
;MLLLDSIETVLRELTAIRADMVAEPVMSKTRLSRVHPNNQASARNLLHYLALRRHDLRPLQLRLAEMGLSSLGRTEPHVLATIDAVLEVLHRLAQRSWQPPSTEAAALDFANGQRLLAEHTEALLGPAPTHRGVRIMITMPSEAADDYLLVHNLLQQGMDCMRINCAHDNTAAWLRMIEHLKRAEQKLGRSCRIVMDLAGPKLRTGPLEPGPAVVRIRPCRDIFGRVTAPARVWLTPVDSPHSPPSPAKACLPVTATWLARIRTGEGVKLIDARDAKRTFEIVDVTDRGCWAEASQTTYVVP
;
A
#
# COMPACT_ATOMS: atom_id res chain seq x y z
N MET A 1 1.41 20.50 40.70
CA MET A 1 0.49 19.38 40.93
C MET A 1 0.24 18.62 39.63
N LEU A 2 -0.35 19.26 38.60
CA LEU A 2 -0.65 18.63 37.29
C LEU A 2 0.55 17.92 36.61
N LEU A 3 1.76 18.48 36.69
CA LEU A 3 2.95 17.88 36.06
C LEU A 3 3.41 16.60 36.79
N LEU A 4 3.35 16.59 38.13
CA LEU A 4 3.76 15.43 38.93
C LEU A 4 2.77 14.27 38.74
N ASP A 5 1.47 14.56 38.72
CA ASP A 5 0.44 13.55 38.46
C ASP A 5 0.57 12.93 37.06
N SER A 6 0.95 13.74 36.06
CA SER A 6 1.28 13.27 34.71
C SER A 6 2.51 12.35 34.70
N ILE A 7 3.59 12.74 35.39
CA ILE A 7 4.82 11.94 35.49
C ILE A 7 4.55 10.59 36.15
N GLU A 8 3.81 10.55 37.26
CA GLU A 8 3.47 9.29 37.95
C GLU A 8 2.63 8.35 37.06
N THR A 9 1.69 8.93 36.31
CA THR A 9 0.86 8.16 35.38
C THR A 9 1.71 7.52 34.28
N VAL A 10 2.62 8.30 33.68
CA VAL A 10 3.54 7.84 32.63
C VAL A 10 4.53 6.81 33.18
N LEU A 11 5.08 7.02 34.38
CA LEU A 11 5.96 6.07 35.07
C LEU A 11 5.28 4.71 35.25
N ARG A 12 4.05 4.71 35.77
CA ARG A 12 3.29 3.48 36.00
C ARG A 12 3.05 2.72 34.70
N GLU A 13 2.64 3.42 33.64
CA GLU A 13 2.39 2.80 32.33
C GLU A 13 3.67 2.25 31.69
N LEU A 14 4.76 3.02 31.65
CA LEU A 14 6.03 2.57 31.09
C LEU A 14 6.63 1.41 31.90
N THR A 15 6.47 1.42 33.22
CA THR A 15 6.94 0.32 34.08
C THR A 15 6.20 -0.98 33.77
N ALA A 16 4.89 -0.91 33.55
CA ALA A 16 4.09 -2.08 33.15
C ALA A 16 4.53 -2.61 31.77
N ILE A 17 4.66 -1.72 30.78
CA ILE A 17 5.14 -2.08 29.44
C ILE A 17 6.54 -2.71 29.51
N ARG A 18 7.45 -2.13 30.31
CA ARG A 18 8.80 -2.68 30.50
C ARG A 18 8.75 -4.09 31.07
N ALA A 19 7.88 -4.35 32.05
CA ALA A 19 7.74 -5.68 32.64
C ALA A 19 7.33 -6.73 31.58
N ASP A 20 6.37 -6.38 30.72
CA ASP A 20 5.94 -7.24 29.60
C ASP A 20 7.07 -7.47 28.59
N MET A 21 7.84 -6.42 28.28
CA MET A 21 9.01 -6.52 27.40
C MET A 21 10.09 -7.45 27.94
N VAL A 22 10.35 -7.46 29.25
CA VAL A 22 11.34 -8.34 29.88
C VAL A 22 10.84 -9.78 29.97
N ALA A 23 9.54 -9.99 30.21
CA ALA A 23 8.94 -11.31 30.28
C ALA A 23 8.95 -12.04 28.92
N GLU A 24 8.75 -11.32 27.82
CA GLU A 24 8.55 -11.91 26.49
C GLU A 24 9.74 -12.80 26.02
N PRO A 25 11.02 -12.38 26.10
CA PRO A 25 12.15 -13.25 25.79
C PRO A 25 12.25 -14.50 26.67
N VAL A 26 11.87 -14.41 27.94
CA VAL A 26 11.90 -15.55 28.87
C VAL A 26 10.86 -16.58 28.45
N MET A 27 9.64 -16.13 28.14
CA MET A 27 8.56 -16.98 27.64
C MET A 27 8.89 -17.62 26.27
N SER A 28 9.67 -16.90 25.45
CA SER A 28 10.06 -17.33 24.10
C SER A 28 11.43 -18.02 24.05
N LYS A 29 12.01 -18.45 25.18
CA LYS A 29 13.37 -19.03 25.27
C LYS A 29 13.63 -20.16 24.26
N THR A 30 12.69 -21.07 24.10
CA THR A 30 12.79 -22.19 23.14
C THR A 30 12.78 -21.74 21.68
N ARG A 31 12.09 -20.65 21.36
CA ARG A 31 12.10 -20.09 19.99
C ARG A 31 13.41 -19.34 19.75
N LEU A 32 13.86 -18.55 20.73
CA LEU A 32 15.12 -17.82 20.66
C LEU A 32 16.33 -18.75 20.49
N SER A 33 16.36 -19.91 21.15
CA SER A 33 17.46 -20.87 21.01
C SER A 33 17.57 -21.50 19.62
N ARG A 34 16.50 -21.44 18.81
CA ARG A 34 16.48 -21.89 17.41
C ARG A 34 16.92 -20.82 16.41
N VAL A 35 17.04 -19.57 16.86
CA VAL A 35 17.55 -18.47 16.01
C VAL A 35 19.05 -18.62 15.86
N HIS A 36 19.53 -18.39 14.64
CA HIS A 36 20.96 -18.38 14.33
C HIS A 36 21.75 -17.48 15.31
N PRO A 37 22.90 -17.92 15.84
CA PRO A 37 23.68 -17.17 16.84
C PRO A 37 23.88 -15.68 16.51
N ASN A 38 24.25 -15.36 15.26
CA ASN A 38 24.47 -13.98 14.80
C ASN A 38 23.22 -13.08 14.89
N ASN A 39 22.02 -13.65 14.99
CA ASN A 39 20.76 -12.92 15.01
C ASN A 39 20.06 -13.00 16.38
N GLN A 40 20.66 -13.66 17.40
CA GLN A 40 19.99 -13.85 18.69
C GLN A 40 19.72 -12.54 19.42
N ALA A 41 20.67 -11.59 19.39
CA ALA A 41 20.50 -10.28 20.01
C ALA A 41 19.38 -9.48 19.31
N SER A 42 19.41 -9.43 17.98
CA SER A 42 18.37 -8.78 17.16
C SER A 42 16.99 -9.44 17.34
N ALA A 43 16.93 -10.77 17.47
CA ALA A 43 15.69 -11.49 17.74
C ALA A 43 15.13 -11.22 19.13
N ARG A 44 16.00 -11.10 20.16
CA ARG A 44 15.57 -10.67 21.49
C ARG A 44 15.01 -9.25 21.46
N ASN A 45 15.69 -8.32 20.77
CA ASN A 45 15.19 -6.96 20.57
C ASN A 45 13.86 -6.93 19.79
N LEU A 46 13.67 -7.80 18.79
CA LEU A 46 12.38 -7.96 18.11
C LEU A 46 11.27 -8.42 19.07
N LEU A 47 11.55 -9.31 20.01
CA LEU A 47 10.57 -9.69 21.03
C LEU A 47 10.20 -8.53 21.96
N HIS A 48 11.18 -7.72 22.37
CA HIS A 48 10.91 -6.49 23.11
C HIS A 48 10.05 -5.51 22.28
N TYR A 49 10.34 -5.35 20.98
CA TYR A 49 9.54 -4.54 20.07
C TYR A 49 8.10 -5.05 19.94
N LEU A 50 7.92 -6.36 19.79
CA LEU A 50 6.60 -6.98 19.67
C LEU A 50 5.79 -6.82 20.96
N ALA A 51 6.42 -7.00 22.12
CA ALA A 51 5.77 -6.76 23.42
C ALA A 51 5.32 -5.29 23.53
N LEU A 52 6.20 -4.33 23.23
CA LEU A 52 5.86 -2.91 23.20
C LEU A 52 4.68 -2.60 22.26
N ARG A 53 4.64 -3.22 21.07
CA ARG A 53 3.59 -3.03 20.06
C ARG A 53 2.25 -3.70 20.39
N ARG A 54 2.15 -4.49 21.46
CA ARG A 54 0.86 -5.00 21.98
C ARG A 54 0.07 -3.93 22.72
N HIS A 55 0.71 -2.82 23.09
CA HIS A 55 0.08 -1.71 23.79
C HIS A 55 -0.28 -0.59 22.81
N ASP A 56 -1.38 0.12 23.09
CA ASP A 56 -1.68 1.38 22.40
C ASP A 56 -0.79 2.50 22.97
N LEU A 57 0.28 2.80 22.24
CA LEU A 57 1.27 3.80 22.66
C LEU A 57 0.83 5.24 22.42
N ARG A 58 -0.21 5.50 21.60
CA ARG A 58 -0.53 6.87 21.15
C ARG A 58 -0.75 7.85 22.32
N PRO A 59 -1.52 7.50 23.38
CA PRO A 59 -1.70 8.40 24.53
C PRO A 59 -0.40 8.63 25.31
N LEU A 60 0.45 7.61 25.40
CA LEU A 60 1.74 7.69 26.08
C LEU A 60 2.73 8.56 25.30
N GLN A 61 2.80 8.41 23.98
CA GLN A 61 3.66 9.19 23.10
C GLN A 61 3.33 10.69 23.13
N LEU A 62 2.04 11.04 23.18
CA LEU A 62 1.60 12.42 23.31
C LEU A 62 2.08 13.03 24.64
N ARG A 63 1.85 12.35 25.77
CA ARG A 63 2.31 12.82 27.09
C ARG A 63 3.83 12.93 27.18
N LEU A 64 4.57 11.98 26.62
CA LEU A 64 6.03 12.05 26.55
C LEU A 64 6.50 13.26 25.73
N ALA A 65 5.88 13.51 24.58
CA ALA A 65 6.21 14.65 23.73
C ALA A 65 5.88 16.00 24.40
N GLU A 66 4.76 16.10 25.11
CA GLU A 66 4.39 17.29 25.91
C GLU A 66 5.43 17.60 27.00
N MET A 67 6.08 16.57 27.55
CA MET A 67 7.18 16.70 28.52
C MET A 67 8.56 16.93 27.86
N GLY A 68 8.64 17.01 26.53
CA GLY A 68 9.91 17.14 25.81
C GLY A 68 10.76 15.86 25.80
N LEU A 69 10.17 14.71 26.15
CA LEU A 69 10.82 13.41 26.16
C LEU A 69 10.66 12.69 24.82
N SER A 70 11.42 11.61 24.64
CA SER A 70 11.34 10.76 23.44
C SER A 70 9.90 10.25 23.22
N SER A 71 9.36 10.47 22.02
CA SER A 71 8.07 9.90 21.60
C SER A 71 8.15 8.42 21.22
N LEU A 72 9.28 7.76 21.48
CA LEU A 72 9.53 6.35 21.19
C LEU A 72 9.46 5.96 19.70
N GLY A 73 9.48 6.94 18.80
CA GLY A 73 9.32 6.72 17.35
C GLY A 73 10.57 6.24 16.59
N ARG A 74 11.71 6.06 17.27
CA ARG A 74 12.98 5.58 16.69
C ARG A 74 13.66 4.57 17.61
N THR A 75 12.88 3.65 18.16
CA THR A 75 13.34 2.69 19.19
C THR A 75 13.76 1.36 18.59
N GLU A 76 13.44 1.11 17.33
CA GLU A 76 13.57 -0.18 16.64
C GLU A 76 14.95 -0.85 16.81
N PRO A 77 16.09 -0.14 16.80
CA PRO A 77 17.39 -0.80 16.95
C PRO A 77 17.69 -1.28 18.38
N HIS A 78 17.05 -0.71 19.41
CA HIS A 78 17.40 -0.85 20.83
C HIS A 78 16.21 -0.49 21.75
N VAL A 79 15.12 -1.27 21.66
CA VAL A 79 13.81 -0.87 22.21
C VAL A 79 13.85 -0.78 23.73
N LEU A 80 14.32 -1.84 24.41
CA LEU A 80 14.37 -1.89 25.87
C LEU A 80 15.30 -0.82 26.46
N ALA A 81 16.48 -0.60 25.86
CA ALA A 81 17.39 0.46 26.29
C ALA A 81 16.77 1.85 26.19
N THR A 82 15.88 2.09 25.20
CA THR A 82 15.19 3.38 25.10
C THR A 82 14.12 3.55 26.18
N ILE A 83 13.37 2.49 26.48
CA ILE A 83 12.38 2.50 27.56
C ILE A 83 13.08 2.73 28.91
N ASP A 84 14.21 2.06 29.14
CA ASP A 84 15.02 2.23 30.35
C ASP A 84 15.54 3.66 30.48
N ALA A 85 16.06 4.25 29.40
CA ALA A 85 16.52 5.64 29.41
C ALA A 85 15.38 6.63 29.72
N VAL A 86 14.18 6.42 29.18
CA VAL A 86 13.02 7.28 29.46
C VAL A 86 12.55 7.11 30.91
N LEU A 87 12.50 5.88 31.42
CA LEU A 87 12.16 5.61 32.82
C LEU A 87 13.17 6.26 33.78
N GLU A 88 14.47 6.17 33.48
CA GLU A 88 15.51 6.83 34.28
C GLU A 88 15.30 8.34 34.36
N VAL A 89 15.01 8.99 33.22
CA VAL A 89 14.73 10.44 33.18
C VAL A 89 13.48 10.78 33.98
N LEU A 90 12.39 10.02 33.82
CA LEU A 90 11.15 10.25 34.56
C LEU A 90 11.32 10.06 36.06
N HIS A 91 12.07 9.05 36.50
CA HIS A 91 12.40 8.84 37.91
C HIS A 91 13.22 10.01 38.47
N ARG A 92 14.21 10.52 37.72
CA ARG A 92 14.97 11.71 38.12
C ARG A 92 14.09 12.97 38.22
N LEU A 93 13.16 13.17 37.29
CA LEU A 93 12.18 14.27 37.35
C LEU A 93 11.26 14.15 38.58
N ALA A 94 10.95 12.92 38.99
CA ALA A 94 10.21 12.63 40.23
C ALA A 94 11.11 12.61 41.49
N GLN A 95 12.38 13.03 41.40
CA GLN A 95 13.37 13.04 42.49
C GLN A 95 13.62 11.66 43.12
N ARG A 96 13.56 10.60 42.31
CA ARG A 96 13.82 9.21 42.70
C ARG A 96 15.05 8.68 41.97
N SER A 97 15.80 7.81 42.63
CA SER A 97 16.83 7.00 41.97
C SER A 97 16.20 5.74 41.38
N TRP A 98 16.50 5.45 40.11
CA TRP A 98 16.13 4.20 39.47
C TRP A 98 17.26 3.74 38.56
N GLN A 99 17.49 2.44 38.51
CA GLN A 99 18.38 1.80 37.56
C GLN A 99 17.73 0.51 37.06
N PRO A 100 17.96 0.14 35.79
CA PRO A 100 17.48 -1.14 35.26
C PRO A 100 18.14 -2.32 36.00
N PRO A 101 17.42 -3.43 36.25
CA PRO A 101 17.99 -4.60 36.91
C PRO A 101 19.19 -5.18 36.16
N SER A 102 20.27 -5.47 36.88
CA SER A 102 21.54 -5.97 36.32
C SER A 102 21.45 -7.34 35.64
N THR A 103 20.43 -8.14 35.96
CA THR A 103 20.11 -9.43 35.30
C THR A 103 19.70 -9.29 33.84
N GLU A 104 19.43 -8.06 33.37
CA GLU A 104 18.95 -7.76 32.01
C GLU A 104 20.05 -7.14 31.12
N ALA A 105 21.32 -7.18 31.57
CA ALA A 105 22.51 -6.65 30.88
C ALA A 105 22.78 -7.22 29.46
N ALA A 106 21.94 -8.14 28.98
CA ALA A 106 21.99 -8.71 27.63
C ALA A 106 21.08 -7.99 26.61
N ALA A 107 20.46 -6.87 26.99
CA ALA A 107 19.74 -6.00 26.08
C ALA A 107 20.71 -5.25 25.14
N LEU A 108 20.28 -4.99 23.90
CA LEU A 108 21.06 -4.18 22.98
C LEU A 108 21.09 -2.73 23.46
N ASP A 109 22.29 -2.22 23.71
CA ASP A 109 22.50 -0.79 23.92
C ASP A 109 22.34 0.01 22.61
N PHE A 110 22.36 1.34 22.74
CA PHE A 110 22.19 2.26 21.62
C PHE A 110 23.23 2.05 20.51
N ALA A 111 24.51 1.88 20.86
CA ALA A 111 25.60 1.78 19.90
C ALA A 111 25.57 0.45 19.15
N ASN A 112 25.40 -0.66 19.88
CA ASN A 112 25.30 -2.00 19.32
C ASN A 112 24.03 -2.18 18.49
N GLY A 113 22.90 -1.62 18.94
CA GLY A 113 21.65 -1.63 18.16
C GLY A 113 21.82 -0.94 16.81
N GLN A 114 22.41 0.26 16.80
CA GLN A 114 22.65 1.01 15.56
C GLN A 114 23.65 0.30 14.64
N ARG A 115 24.72 -0.27 15.20
CA ARG A 115 25.72 -1.05 14.45
C ARG A 115 25.09 -2.27 13.78
N LEU A 116 24.35 -3.09 14.53
CA LEU A 116 23.68 -4.28 13.99
C LEU A 116 22.64 -3.91 12.93
N LEU A 117 21.90 -2.81 13.12
CA LEU A 117 20.96 -2.33 12.09
C LEU A 117 21.70 -2.02 10.78
N ALA A 118 22.84 -1.32 10.84
CA ALA A 118 23.63 -1.00 9.65
C ALA A 118 24.18 -2.27 8.97
N GLU A 119 24.78 -3.18 9.74
CA GLU A 119 25.33 -4.45 9.26
C GLU A 119 24.26 -5.33 8.59
N HIS A 120 23.12 -5.51 9.26
CA HIS A 120 22.02 -6.31 8.71
C HIS A 120 21.37 -5.65 7.48
N THR A 121 21.26 -4.32 7.47
CA THR A 121 20.75 -3.59 6.29
C THR A 121 21.65 -3.80 5.09
N GLU A 122 22.98 -3.75 5.28
CA GLU A 122 23.93 -4.00 4.20
C GLU A 122 23.95 -5.45 3.75
N ALA A 123 23.90 -6.40 4.68
CA ALA A 123 23.82 -7.82 4.35
C ALA A 123 22.55 -8.14 3.53
N LEU A 124 21.41 -7.53 3.87
CA LEU A 124 20.12 -7.78 3.23
C LEU A 124 19.96 -7.02 1.90
N LEU A 125 20.29 -5.74 1.87
CA LEU A 125 19.99 -4.83 0.76
C LEU A 125 21.21 -4.45 -0.08
N GLY A 126 22.40 -4.93 0.28
CA GLY A 126 23.65 -4.52 -0.35
C GLY A 126 24.23 -3.24 0.25
N PRO A 127 25.45 -2.84 -0.19
CA PRO A 127 26.15 -1.66 0.32
C PRO A 127 25.35 -0.38 0.10
N ALA A 128 25.56 0.61 0.95
CA ALA A 128 24.92 1.91 0.79
C ALA A 128 25.52 2.63 -0.44
N PRO A 129 24.70 3.30 -1.26
CA PRO A 129 25.22 4.14 -2.34
C PRO A 129 26.07 5.29 -1.80
N THR A 130 27.12 5.68 -2.53
CA THR A 130 28.05 6.75 -2.13
C THR A 130 27.39 8.12 -1.95
N HIS A 131 26.30 8.39 -2.66
CA HIS A 131 25.67 9.71 -2.73
C HIS A 131 24.35 9.82 -1.93
N ARG A 132 23.88 8.75 -1.29
CA ARG A 132 22.64 8.76 -0.48
C ARG A 132 22.64 7.68 0.60
N GLY A 133 22.09 8.01 1.77
CA GLY A 133 22.01 7.10 2.92
C GLY A 133 20.91 6.03 2.87
N VAL A 134 20.05 6.04 1.84
CA VAL A 134 18.94 5.09 1.68
C VAL A 134 19.19 4.17 0.49
N ARG A 135 18.57 2.98 0.46
CA ARG A 135 18.49 2.11 -0.74
C ARG A 135 17.12 2.24 -1.42
N ILE A 136 17.06 2.15 -2.74
CA ILE A 136 15.84 2.19 -3.55
C ILE A 136 15.54 0.77 -4.03
N MET A 137 14.42 0.23 -3.56
CA MET A 137 13.87 -1.05 -3.99
C MET A 137 12.70 -0.81 -4.95
N ILE A 138 12.74 -1.44 -6.13
CA ILE A 138 11.69 -1.31 -7.14
C ILE A 138 11.04 -2.67 -7.36
N THR A 139 9.71 -2.70 -7.29
CA THR A 139 8.93 -3.90 -7.61
C THR A 139 8.74 -3.98 -9.11
N MET A 140 9.20 -5.07 -9.73
CA MET A 140 9.10 -5.24 -11.16
C MET A 140 7.65 -5.48 -11.59
N PRO A 141 7.15 -4.74 -12.60
CA PRO A 141 5.90 -5.09 -13.27
C PRO A 141 6.13 -6.27 -14.24
N SER A 142 5.06 -6.95 -14.65
CA SER A 142 5.14 -8.12 -15.56
C SER A 142 5.89 -7.82 -16.87
N GLU A 143 5.69 -6.62 -17.42
CA GLU A 143 6.32 -6.13 -18.64
C GLU A 143 7.86 -6.02 -18.54
N ALA A 144 8.43 -5.97 -17.33
CA ALA A 144 9.88 -6.05 -17.14
C ALA A 144 10.47 -7.41 -17.55
N ALA A 145 9.66 -8.45 -17.76
CA ALA A 145 10.14 -9.72 -18.31
C ALA A 145 10.47 -9.61 -19.81
N ASP A 146 9.87 -8.66 -20.52
CA ASP A 146 9.96 -8.56 -21.98
C ASP A 146 10.62 -7.22 -22.41
N ASP A 147 10.65 -6.20 -21.55
CA ASP A 147 11.34 -4.93 -21.78
C ASP A 147 12.67 -4.83 -21.01
N TYR A 148 13.77 -5.12 -21.72
CA TYR A 148 15.13 -4.92 -21.20
C TYR A 148 15.44 -3.44 -20.87
N LEU A 149 14.97 -2.50 -21.69
CA LEU A 149 15.29 -1.08 -21.53
C LEU A 149 14.68 -0.52 -20.25
N LEU A 150 13.50 -1.01 -19.85
CA LEU A 150 12.92 -0.70 -18.54
C LEU A 150 13.90 -1.03 -17.40
N VAL A 151 14.38 -2.27 -17.32
CA VAL A 151 15.30 -2.71 -16.24
C VAL A 151 16.62 -1.95 -16.30
N HIS A 152 17.18 -1.77 -17.51
CA HIS A 152 18.40 -1.01 -17.72
C HIS A 152 18.28 0.43 -17.19
N ASN A 153 17.21 1.14 -17.57
CA ASN A 153 17.00 2.52 -17.20
C ASN A 153 16.77 2.67 -15.69
N LEU A 154 16.04 1.74 -15.06
CA LEU A 154 15.86 1.73 -13.60
C LEU A 154 17.19 1.55 -12.86
N LEU A 155 18.06 0.64 -13.33
CA LEU A 155 19.40 0.47 -12.76
C LEU A 155 20.25 1.74 -12.97
N GLN A 156 20.21 2.32 -14.17
CA GLN A 156 20.92 3.57 -14.49
C GLN A 156 20.48 4.74 -13.59
N GLN A 157 19.19 4.84 -13.25
CA GLN A 157 18.66 5.86 -12.36
C GLN A 157 18.87 5.57 -10.86
N GLY A 158 19.43 4.40 -10.53
CA GLY A 158 19.84 4.07 -9.17
C GLY A 158 18.89 3.18 -8.40
N MET A 159 18.25 2.22 -9.04
CA MET A 159 17.73 1.04 -8.34
C MET A 159 18.88 0.28 -7.66
N ASP A 160 18.72 -0.04 -6.37
CA ASP A 160 19.67 -0.89 -5.62
C ASP A 160 19.13 -2.30 -5.41
N CYS A 161 17.80 -2.45 -5.32
CA CYS A 161 17.14 -3.73 -5.18
C CYS A 161 16.04 -3.90 -6.22
N MET A 162 16.11 -4.98 -6.99
CA MET A 162 15.04 -5.46 -7.86
C MET A 162 14.17 -6.44 -7.06
N ARG A 163 12.96 -6.02 -6.68
CA ARG A 163 11.96 -6.88 -6.03
C ARG A 163 11.10 -7.57 -7.07
N ILE A 164 11.07 -8.90 -7.04
CA ILE A 164 10.17 -9.74 -7.83
C ILE A 164 9.08 -10.25 -6.88
N ASN A 165 7.83 -9.84 -7.12
CA ASN A 165 6.69 -10.27 -6.31
C ASN A 165 6.15 -11.60 -6.86
N CYS A 166 6.52 -12.70 -6.21
CA CYS A 166 6.18 -14.06 -6.64
C CYS A 166 4.69 -14.41 -6.44
N ALA A 167 3.85 -13.47 -6.00
CA ALA A 167 2.41 -13.64 -5.96
C ALA A 167 1.74 -13.40 -7.33
N HIS A 168 2.53 -12.99 -8.33
CA HIS A 168 2.16 -12.73 -9.71
C HIS A 168 3.20 -13.36 -10.65
N ASP A 169 2.84 -13.48 -11.93
CA ASP A 169 3.67 -14.06 -12.98
C ASP A 169 4.09 -15.52 -12.70
N ASN A 170 5.16 -15.97 -13.37
CA ASN A 170 5.66 -17.34 -13.28
C ASN A 170 7.19 -17.38 -13.36
N THR A 171 7.77 -18.55 -13.09
CA THR A 171 9.22 -18.79 -13.08
C THR A 171 9.92 -18.31 -14.34
N ALA A 172 9.32 -18.49 -15.53
CA ALA A 172 9.93 -18.07 -16.79
C ALA A 172 10.01 -16.54 -16.89
N ALA A 173 8.97 -15.82 -16.47
CA ALA A 173 8.99 -14.35 -16.42
C ALA A 173 10.03 -13.84 -15.42
N TRP A 174 10.09 -14.41 -14.22
CA TRP A 174 11.06 -14.02 -13.20
C TRP A 174 12.51 -14.25 -13.66
N LEU A 175 12.78 -15.37 -14.35
CA LEU A 175 14.09 -15.63 -14.94
C LEU A 175 14.49 -14.57 -15.97
N ARG A 176 13.58 -14.20 -16.88
CA ARG A 176 13.85 -13.13 -17.85
C ARG A 176 14.15 -11.79 -17.18
N MET A 177 13.40 -11.41 -16.15
CA MET A 177 13.68 -10.19 -15.36
C MET A 177 15.10 -10.24 -14.75
N ILE A 178 15.49 -11.39 -14.20
CA ILE A 178 16.83 -11.60 -13.62
C ILE A 178 17.92 -11.51 -14.70
N GLU A 179 17.70 -12.10 -15.87
CA GLU A 179 18.63 -12.03 -17.01
C GLU A 179 18.79 -10.59 -17.51
N HIS A 180 17.70 -9.83 -17.63
CA HIS A 180 17.76 -8.41 -17.97
C HIS A 180 18.55 -7.61 -16.95
N LEU A 181 18.35 -7.87 -15.65
CA LEU A 181 19.13 -7.21 -14.61
C LEU A 181 20.62 -7.53 -14.74
N LYS A 182 20.99 -8.81 -14.84
CA LYS A 182 22.40 -9.23 -14.98
C LYS A 182 23.06 -8.61 -16.20
N ARG A 183 22.33 -8.52 -17.33
CA ARG A 183 22.79 -7.85 -18.54
C ARG A 183 22.98 -6.34 -18.32
N ALA A 184 22.07 -5.68 -17.60
CA ALA A 184 22.20 -4.26 -17.26
C ALA A 184 23.38 -4.00 -16.30
N GLU A 185 23.59 -4.87 -15.30
CA GLU A 185 24.72 -4.80 -14.37
C GLU A 185 26.06 -4.84 -15.12
N GLN A 186 26.22 -5.80 -16.04
CA GLN A 186 27.41 -5.92 -16.88
C GLN A 186 27.61 -4.67 -17.76
N LYS A 187 26.54 -4.14 -18.34
CA LYS A 187 26.62 -2.98 -19.24
C LYS A 187 26.98 -1.68 -18.51
N LEU A 188 26.44 -1.49 -17.30
CA LEU A 188 26.57 -0.26 -16.53
C LEU A 188 27.70 -0.30 -15.50
N GLY A 189 28.27 -1.48 -15.20
CA GLY A 189 29.27 -1.63 -14.14
C GLY A 189 28.68 -1.37 -12.74
N ARG A 190 27.40 -1.66 -12.54
CA ARG A 190 26.67 -1.42 -11.29
C ARG A 190 26.08 -2.71 -10.77
N SER A 191 26.01 -2.87 -9.45
CA SER A 191 25.38 -4.02 -8.80
C SER A 191 23.98 -3.69 -8.28
N CYS A 192 23.09 -4.68 -8.29
CA CYS A 192 21.75 -4.62 -7.76
C CYS A 192 21.34 -5.95 -7.08
N ARG A 193 20.75 -5.88 -5.89
CA ARG A 193 20.25 -7.08 -5.19
C ARG A 193 18.92 -7.53 -5.78
N ILE A 194 18.74 -8.83 -5.97
CA ILE A 194 17.45 -9.41 -6.33
C ILE A 194 16.75 -9.86 -5.04
N VAL A 195 15.52 -9.38 -4.82
CA VAL A 195 14.69 -9.74 -3.67
C VAL A 195 13.47 -10.50 -4.18
N MET A 196 13.45 -11.80 -3.91
CA MET A 196 12.31 -12.67 -4.20
C MET A 196 11.28 -12.55 -3.07
N ASP A 197 10.17 -11.87 -3.32
CA ASP A 197 9.08 -11.70 -2.35
C ASP A 197 8.04 -12.81 -2.53
N LEU A 198 8.07 -13.78 -1.62
CA LEU A 198 7.19 -14.93 -1.66
C LEU A 198 5.74 -14.53 -1.38
N ALA A 199 4.80 -15.14 -2.10
CA ALA A 199 3.38 -14.83 -1.96
C ALA A 199 2.86 -14.98 -0.52
N GLY A 200 3.40 -15.95 0.24
CA GLY A 200 2.93 -16.29 1.57
C GLY A 200 1.52 -16.92 1.58
N PRO A 201 0.95 -17.20 2.75
CA PRO A 201 -0.38 -17.81 2.90
C PRO A 201 -1.49 -16.76 2.69
N LYS A 202 -1.64 -16.25 1.46
CA LYS A 202 -2.68 -15.26 1.11
C LYS A 202 -4.01 -15.94 0.82
N LEU A 203 -5.07 -15.47 1.48
CA LEU A 203 -6.44 -15.73 1.05
C LEU A 203 -6.74 -14.84 -0.16
N ARG A 204 -7.05 -15.45 -1.30
CA ARG A 204 -7.49 -14.74 -2.51
C ARG A 204 -8.92 -15.16 -2.81
N THR A 205 -9.74 -14.22 -3.27
CA THR A 205 -11.03 -14.56 -3.86
C THR A 205 -10.79 -15.27 -5.20
N GLY A 206 -11.71 -16.13 -5.61
CA GLY A 206 -11.77 -16.57 -6.99
C GLY A 206 -12.11 -15.40 -7.93
N PRO A 207 -12.12 -15.66 -9.25
CA PRO A 207 -12.76 -14.76 -10.20
C PRO A 207 -14.16 -14.41 -9.73
N LEU A 208 -14.52 -13.13 -9.80
CA LEU A 208 -15.91 -12.73 -9.60
C LEU A 208 -16.70 -13.15 -10.84
N GLU A 209 -17.84 -13.79 -10.65
CA GLU A 209 -18.81 -13.93 -11.74
C GLU A 209 -19.14 -12.52 -12.25
N PRO A 210 -19.07 -12.28 -13.58
CA PRO A 210 -19.52 -11.02 -14.13
C PRO A 210 -20.97 -10.78 -13.68
N GLY A 211 -21.18 -9.77 -12.84
CA GLY A 211 -22.54 -9.35 -12.48
C GLY A 211 -23.30 -8.85 -13.71
N PRO A 212 -24.61 -8.57 -13.59
CA PRO A 212 -25.38 -7.98 -14.67
C PRO A 212 -24.64 -6.78 -15.26
N ALA A 213 -24.40 -6.78 -16.57
CA ALA A 213 -23.58 -5.79 -17.25
C ALA A 213 -24.31 -4.43 -17.27
N VAL A 214 -24.23 -3.65 -16.20
CA VAL A 214 -24.82 -2.32 -16.18
C VAL A 214 -23.96 -1.38 -17.01
N VAL A 215 -24.49 -0.92 -18.14
CA VAL A 215 -23.83 0.08 -18.99
C VAL A 215 -23.96 1.45 -18.34
N ARG A 216 -22.83 2.00 -17.87
CA ARG A 216 -22.80 3.33 -17.25
C ARG A 216 -22.53 4.42 -18.30
N ILE A 217 -23.57 5.16 -18.64
CA ILE A 217 -23.53 6.32 -19.53
C ILE A 217 -23.30 7.57 -18.66
N ARG A 218 -22.14 8.22 -18.79
CA ARG A 218 -21.75 9.37 -17.97
C ARG A 218 -21.41 10.57 -18.86
N PRO A 219 -22.09 11.73 -18.71
CA PRO A 219 -21.72 12.97 -19.39
C PRO A 219 -20.40 13.54 -18.84
N CYS A 220 -19.74 14.38 -19.64
CA CYS A 220 -18.58 15.14 -19.21
C CYS A 220 -19.00 16.25 -18.25
N ARG A 221 -18.22 16.46 -17.19
CA ARG A 221 -18.49 17.47 -16.15
C ARG A 221 -17.22 18.20 -15.76
N ASP A 222 -17.37 19.47 -15.37
CA ASP A 222 -16.30 20.27 -14.78
C ASP A 222 -16.04 19.90 -13.30
N ILE A 223 -15.09 20.61 -12.66
CA ILE A 223 -14.74 20.42 -11.24
C ILE A 223 -15.90 20.74 -10.28
N PHE A 224 -16.88 21.54 -10.73
CA PHE A 224 -18.07 21.91 -9.96
C PHE A 224 -19.25 20.97 -10.22
N GLY A 225 -19.06 19.94 -11.05
CA GLY A 225 -20.09 18.96 -11.39
C GLY A 225 -21.11 19.42 -12.44
N ARG A 226 -20.89 20.56 -13.09
CA ARG A 226 -21.75 21.07 -14.17
C ARG A 226 -21.45 20.31 -15.45
N VAL A 227 -22.48 19.99 -16.22
CA VAL A 227 -22.33 19.24 -17.48
C VAL A 227 -21.69 20.14 -18.54
N THR A 228 -20.55 19.71 -19.09
CA THR A 228 -19.83 20.44 -20.15
C THR A 228 -20.08 19.83 -21.53
N ALA A 229 -20.37 18.53 -21.60
CA ALA A 229 -20.83 17.87 -22.81
C ALA A 229 -21.72 16.66 -22.43
N PRO A 230 -22.87 16.46 -23.11
CA PRO A 230 -23.70 15.29 -22.89
C PRO A 230 -22.99 14.02 -23.37
N ALA A 231 -23.39 12.87 -22.81
CA ALA A 231 -22.92 11.60 -23.32
C ALA A 231 -23.73 11.20 -24.56
N ARG A 232 -23.04 11.00 -25.70
CA ARG A 232 -23.68 10.51 -26.93
C ARG A 232 -23.88 9.00 -26.87
N VAL A 233 -25.10 8.56 -27.14
CA VAL A 233 -25.56 7.18 -27.11
C VAL A 233 -26.11 6.83 -28.49
N TRP A 234 -25.69 5.68 -29.02
CA TRP A 234 -26.21 5.18 -30.28
C TRP A 234 -27.33 4.19 -30.03
N LEU A 235 -28.52 4.45 -30.57
CA LEU A 235 -29.65 3.52 -30.52
C LEU A 235 -29.72 2.77 -31.84
N THR A 236 -29.69 1.44 -31.78
CA THR A 236 -29.64 0.56 -32.96
C THR A 236 -30.72 -0.51 -32.90
N PRO A 237 -31.22 -1.01 -34.04
CA PRO A 237 -32.14 -2.15 -34.05
C PRO A 237 -31.52 -3.38 -33.37
N VAL A 238 -32.29 -4.05 -32.50
CA VAL A 238 -31.86 -5.28 -31.80
C VAL A 238 -31.66 -6.45 -32.77
N ASP A 239 -32.51 -6.57 -33.80
CA ASP A 239 -32.47 -7.68 -34.77
C ASP A 239 -31.35 -7.52 -35.82
N SER A 240 -30.83 -6.30 -35.99
CA SER A 240 -29.76 -5.97 -36.94
C SER A 240 -28.91 -4.81 -36.39
N PRO A 241 -28.00 -5.10 -35.44
CA PRO A 241 -27.21 -4.06 -34.80
C PRO A 241 -26.19 -3.46 -35.78
N HIS A 242 -26.19 -2.14 -35.88
CA HIS A 242 -25.24 -1.38 -36.69
C HIS A 242 -24.26 -0.65 -35.77
N SER A 243 -22.98 -0.66 -36.14
CA SER A 243 -21.97 0.15 -35.45
C SER A 243 -22.26 1.64 -35.64
N PRO A 244 -22.00 2.47 -34.62
CA PRO A 244 -22.21 3.90 -34.74
C PRO A 244 -21.23 4.52 -35.76
N PRO A 245 -21.64 5.54 -36.52
CA PRO A 245 -20.77 6.20 -37.50
C PRO A 245 -19.64 7.04 -36.87
N SER A 246 -19.69 7.30 -35.56
CA SER A 246 -18.65 7.98 -34.78
C SER A 246 -18.57 7.38 -33.38
N PRO A 247 -17.52 7.59 -32.58
CA PRO A 247 -17.42 7.03 -31.23
C PRO A 247 -18.63 7.39 -30.34
N ALA A 248 -19.31 6.37 -29.82
CA ALA A 248 -20.42 6.49 -28.88
C ALA A 248 -19.97 6.14 -27.45
N LYS A 249 -20.59 6.74 -26.44
CA LYS A 249 -20.38 6.36 -25.03
C LYS A 249 -20.98 4.99 -24.72
N ALA A 250 -22.08 4.66 -25.39
CA ALA A 250 -22.75 3.37 -25.34
C ALA A 250 -23.53 3.15 -26.64
N CYS A 251 -23.72 1.87 -26.99
CA CYS A 251 -24.64 1.45 -28.05
C CYS A 251 -25.74 0.63 -27.39
N LEU A 252 -27.00 1.03 -27.54
CA LEU A 252 -28.14 0.37 -26.93
C LEU A 252 -29.03 -0.25 -28.01
N PRO A 253 -29.24 -1.58 -27.99
CA PRO A 253 -30.18 -2.23 -28.88
C PRO A 253 -31.63 -1.91 -28.46
N VAL A 254 -32.48 -1.57 -29.42
CA VAL A 254 -33.91 -1.28 -29.22
C VAL A 254 -34.74 -1.93 -30.33
N THR A 255 -36.05 -2.07 -30.15
CA THR A 255 -36.90 -2.68 -31.18
C THR A 255 -36.98 -1.79 -32.43
N ALA A 256 -36.89 -2.40 -33.62
CA ALA A 256 -36.90 -1.67 -34.89
C ALA A 256 -38.20 -0.85 -35.08
N THR A 257 -39.34 -1.40 -34.64
CA THR A 257 -40.65 -0.73 -34.70
C THR A 257 -40.72 0.52 -33.83
N TRP A 258 -40.05 0.52 -32.68
CA TRP A 258 -39.95 1.70 -31.82
C TRP A 258 -39.00 2.74 -32.43
N LEU A 259 -37.84 2.32 -32.92
CA LEU A 259 -36.86 3.19 -33.55
C LEU A 259 -37.43 3.93 -34.77
N ALA A 260 -38.24 3.27 -35.60
CA ALA A 260 -38.89 3.88 -36.76
C ALA A 260 -39.87 5.02 -36.42
N ARG A 261 -40.34 5.09 -35.18
CA ARG A 261 -41.28 6.13 -34.70
C ARG A 261 -40.59 7.37 -34.17
N ILE A 262 -39.30 7.28 -33.83
CA ILE A 262 -38.55 8.37 -33.23
C ILE A 262 -38.29 9.48 -34.24
N ARG A 263 -38.31 10.72 -33.77
CA ARG A 263 -37.92 11.91 -34.53
C ARG A 263 -36.85 12.72 -33.79
N THR A 264 -36.04 13.45 -34.56
CA THR A 264 -35.09 14.42 -34.01
C THR A 264 -35.82 15.48 -33.19
N GLY A 265 -35.27 15.82 -32.02
CA GLY A 265 -35.85 16.73 -31.03
C GLY A 265 -36.77 16.05 -30.00
N GLU A 266 -37.04 14.74 -30.11
CA GLU A 266 -37.85 14.03 -29.13
C GLU A 266 -37.07 13.65 -27.86
N GLY A 267 -37.77 13.65 -26.72
CA GLY A 267 -37.24 13.18 -25.44
C GLY A 267 -37.66 11.73 -25.16
N VAL A 268 -36.70 10.80 -25.17
CA VAL A 268 -36.90 9.40 -24.78
C VAL A 268 -36.77 9.26 -23.27
N LYS A 269 -37.87 8.88 -22.61
CA LYS A 269 -37.88 8.64 -21.16
C LYS A 269 -37.57 7.17 -20.86
N LEU A 270 -36.71 6.94 -19.87
CA LEU A 270 -36.43 5.61 -19.35
C LEU A 270 -36.30 5.62 -17.82
N ILE A 271 -36.37 4.44 -17.23
CA ILE A 271 -36.04 4.19 -15.83
C ILE A 271 -34.71 3.44 -15.82
N ASP A 272 -33.71 3.99 -15.13
CA ASP A 272 -32.37 3.38 -15.05
C ASP A 272 -32.35 2.20 -14.06
N ALA A 273 -31.26 1.43 -14.02
CA ALA A 273 -31.09 0.26 -13.15
C ALA A 273 -31.19 0.55 -11.63
N ARG A 274 -31.37 1.80 -11.23
CA ARG A 274 -31.55 2.27 -9.85
C ARG A 274 -32.92 2.94 -9.66
N ASP A 275 -33.89 2.61 -10.52
CA ASP A 275 -35.24 3.16 -10.53
C ASP A 275 -35.32 4.68 -10.79
N ALA A 276 -34.23 5.28 -11.26
CA ALA A 276 -34.20 6.72 -11.46
C ALA A 276 -34.70 7.09 -12.86
N LYS A 277 -35.66 8.02 -12.92
CA LYS A 277 -36.19 8.55 -14.19
C LYS A 277 -35.10 9.34 -14.92
N ARG A 278 -34.92 9.03 -16.20
CA ARG A 278 -33.95 9.67 -17.09
C ARG A 278 -34.62 10.05 -18.40
N THR A 279 -34.01 10.99 -19.09
CA THR A 279 -34.43 11.39 -20.44
C THR A 279 -33.20 11.51 -21.31
N PHE A 280 -33.27 10.89 -22.48
CA PHE A 280 -32.33 11.13 -23.57
C PHE A 280 -32.99 12.03 -24.60
N GLU A 281 -32.23 12.95 -25.16
CA GLU A 281 -32.69 13.82 -26.24
C GLU A 281 -32.19 13.25 -27.58
N ILE A 282 -33.08 13.08 -28.55
CA ILE A 282 -32.72 12.56 -29.86
C ILE A 282 -32.18 13.71 -30.71
N VAL A 283 -30.90 13.66 -31.03
CA VAL A 283 -30.21 14.74 -31.76
C VAL A 283 -30.07 14.47 -33.25
N ASP A 284 -30.15 13.21 -33.68
CA ASP A 284 -30.07 12.83 -35.09
C ASP A 284 -30.69 11.46 -35.34
N VAL A 285 -31.31 11.26 -36.51
CA VAL A 285 -31.95 9.99 -36.91
C VAL A 285 -31.48 9.62 -38.31
N THR A 286 -30.99 8.40 -38.47
CA THR A 286 -30.46 7.86 -39.73
C THR A 286 -31.14 6.55 -40.09
N ASP A 287 -30.95 6.06 -41.31
CA ASP A 287 -31.48 4.76 -41.76
C ASP A 287 -30.94 3.56 -40.95
N ARG A 288 -29.81 3.73 -40.25
CA ARG A 288 -29.11 2.65 -39.52
C ARG A 288 -29.29 2.73 -38.00
N GLY A 289 -29.88 3.79 -37.48
CA GLY A 289 -29.91 4.08 -36.05
C GLY A 289 -30.15 5.56 -35.74
N CYS A 290 -30.26 5.90 -34.47
CA CYS A 290 -30.38 7.30 -34.05
C CYS A 290 -29.39 7.66 -32.92
N TRP A 291 -29.00 8.92 -32.90
CA TRP A 291 -28.17 9.51 -31.86
C TRP A 291 -29.04 10.10 -30.77
N ALA A 292 -28.71 9.72 -29.54
CA ALA A 292 -29.34 10.19 -28.33
C ALA A 292 -28.30 10.83 -27.40
N GLU A 293 -28.66 11.89 -26.70
CA GLU A 293 -27.79 12.60 -25.78
C GLU A 293 -28.31 12.51 -24.34
N ALA A 294 -27.41 12.14 -23.43
CA ALA A 294 -27.69 11.99 -22.02
C ALA A 294 -26.97 13.06 -21.20
N SER A 295 -27.73 14.00 -20.62
CA SER A 295 -27.21 15.05 -19.73
C SER A 295 -27.13 14.61 -18.26
N GLN A 296 -27.71 13.45 -17.93
CA GLN A 296 -27.65 12.83 -16.60
C GLN A 296 -26.91 11.51 -16.69
N THR A 297 -26.19 11.14 -15.61
CA THR A 297 -25.59 9.81 -15.52
C THR A 297 -26.71 8.76 -15.47
N THR A 298 -26.65 7.81 -16.40
CA THR A 298 -27.68 6.79 -16.61
C THR A 298 -27.05 5.41 -16.60
N TYR A 299 -27.71 4.47 -15.93
CA TYR A 299 -27.27 3.09 -15.77
C TYR A 299 -28.27 2.20 -16.49
N VAL A 300 -27.90 1.64 -17.63
CA VAL A 300 -28.81 0.82 -18.45
C VAL A 300 -28.47 -0.65 -18.27
N VAL A 301 -29.50 -1.47 -18.05
CA VAL A 301 -29.37 -2.93 -18.18
C VAL A 301 -29.68 -3.25 -19.65
N PRO A 302 -28.69 -3.71 -20.43
CA PRO A 302 -28.88 -4.05 -21.84
C PRO A 302 -29.69 -5.33 -22.03
#